data_AF-A0A9P7X943-F1
#
_entry.id   AF-A0A9P7X943-F1
#
_cell.length_a   1.000
_cell.length_b   1.000
_cell.length_c   1.000
_cell.angle_alpha   90.00
_cell.angle_beta   90.00
_cell.angle_gamma   90.00
#
_symmetry.space_group_name_H-M   'P 1'
#
loop_
_entity.id
_entity.type
_entity.pdbx_description
1 polymer ?
#
loop_
_entity_poly.entity_id
_entity_poly.type
_entity_poly.pdbx_seq_one_letter_code
_entity_poly.pdbx_strand_id
1 'polypeptide(L)'
;MPMHPLPALLNNGVPVALCCDDPSVFGNLGLSYDFFQVLVASEITGLVALGIMARESLVSSSLGENEKITALEKWDRCWLKFLTKLIEESQ
;
A
#
# COMPACT_ATOMS: atom_id res chain seq x y z
N MET A 1 2.57 -5.26 15.64
CA MET A 1 3.44 -6.16 14.86
C MET A 1 4.73 -6.22 15.65
N PRO A 2 4.73 -6.93 16.80
CA PRO A 2 5.80 -6.73 17.78
C PRO A 2 7.17 -7.21 17.30
N MET A 3 7.22 -8.15 16.35
CA MET A 3 8.46 -8.68 15.77
C MET A 3 8.56 -8.56 14.23
N HIS A 4 7.59 -7.94 13.56
CA HIS A 4 7.71 -7.78 12.11
C HIS A 4 8.67 -6.62 11.80
N PRO A 5 9.63 -6.77 10.87
CA PRO A 5 10.65 -5.74 10.61
C PRO A 5 10.12 -4.52 9.83
N LEU A 6 8.97 -4.64 9.16
CA LEU A 6 8.38 -3.58 8.34
C LEU A 6 8.32 -2.21 9.05
N PRO A 7 7.76 -2.10 10.28
CA PRO A 7 7.84 -0.88 11.09
C PRO A 7 9.22 -0.21 11.15
N ALA A 8 10.28 -1.00 11.38
CA ALA A 8 11.63 -0.49 11.49
C ALA A 8 12.17 0.02 10.15
N LEU A 9 11.86 -0.68 9.05
CA LEU A 9 12.25 -0.25 7.69
C LEU A 9 11.60 1.09 7.31
N LEU A 10 10.29 1.22 7.56
CA LEU A 10 9.56 2.46 7.28
C LEU A 10 10.11 3.64 8.09
N ASN A 11 10.42 3.42 9.38
CA ASN A 11 11.00 4.46 10.24
C ASN A 11 12.42 4.88 9.84
N ASN A 12 13.12 4.08 9.03
CA ASN A 12 14.45 4.40 8.49
C ASN A 12 14.40 4.89 7.03
N GLY A 13 13.20 5.18 6.49
CA GLY A 13 13.05 5.72 5.14
C GLY A 13 13.33 4.71 4.03
N VAL A 14 13.28 3.41 4.32
CA VAL A 14 13.42 2.37 3.29
C VAL A 14 12.12 2.33 2.47
N PRO A 15 12.18 2.49 1.13
CA PRO A 15 10.99 2.37 0.29
C PRO A 15 10.52 0.91 0.28
N VAL A 16 9.22 0.71 0.48
CA VAL A 16 8.61 -0.63 0.56
C VAL A 16 7.39 -0.70 -0.34
N ALA A 17 7.34 -1.75 -1.17
CA ALA A 17 6.15 -2.18 -1.89
C ALA A 17 5.60 -3.45 -1.24
N LEU A 18 4.30 -3.49 -0.99
CA LEU A 18 3.64 -4.66 -0.39
C LEU A 18 3.29 -5.69 -1.47
N CYS A 19 3.50 -6.98 -1.19
CA CYS A 19 3.13 -8.10 -2.06
C CYS A 19 2.52 -9.22 -1.20
N CYS A 20 1.62 -10.00 -1.79
CA CYS A 20 0.95 -11.14 -1.15
C CYS A 20 1.66 -12.49 -1.35
N ASP A 21 2.78 -12.49 -2.08
CA ASP A 21 3.55 -13.68 -2.47
C ASP A 21 2.65 -14.73 -3.16
N ASP A 22 2.32 -15.83 -2.48
CA ASP A 22 1.41 -16.88 -2.94
C ASP A 22 0.05 -16.84 -2.19
N PRO A 23 -0.85 -15.90 -2.49
CA PRO A 23 -2.08 -15.69 -1.70
C PRO A 23 -2.97 -16.94 -1.63
N SER A 24 -3.00 -17.74 -2.70
CA SER A 24 -3.76 -18.99 -2.77
C SER A 24 -3.28 -20.06 -1.79
N VAL A 25 -1.97 -20.10 -1.50
CA VAL A 25 -1.39 -21.04 -0.52
C VAL A 25 -1.87 -20.69 0.89
N PHE A 26 -2.08 -19.40 1.17
CA PHE A 26 -2.57 -18.90 2.45
C PHE A 26 -4.10 -18.78 2.52
N GLY A 27 -4.83 -19.13 1.46
CA GLY A 27 -6.28 -18.99 1.39
C GLY A 27 -6.78 -17.54 1.29
N ASN A 28 -5.92 -16.61 0.89
CA ASN A 28 -6.22 -15.20 0.71
C ASN A 28 -6.58 -14.87 -0.76
N LEU A 29 -7.35 -13.80 -0.95
CA LEU A 29 -7.68 -13.29 -2.28
C LEU A 29 -7.03 -11.92 -2.51
N GLY A 30 -6.09 -11.87 -3.46
CA GLY A 30 -5.40 -10.64 -3.84
C GLY A 30 -4.60 -10.04 -2.69
N LEU A 31 -4.38 -8.72 -2.74
CA LEU A 31 -3.52 -7.99 -1.79
C LEU A 31 -4.25 -7.41 -0.57
N SER A 32 -5.59 -7.40 -0.56
CA SER A 32 -6.35 -6.67 0.47
C SER A 32 -6.10 -7.21 1.88
N TYR A 33 -5.86 -8.51 2.02
CA TYR A 33 -5.57 -9.15 3.30
C TYR A 33 -4.22 -8.70 3.87
N ASP A 34 -3.20 -8.57 3.04
CA ASP A 34 -1.87 -8.09 3.44
C ASP A 34 -1.93 -6.61 3.86
N PHE A 35 -2.64 -5.78 3.09
CA PHE A 35 -2.87 -4.37 3.46
C PHE A 35 -3.64 -4.25 4.78
N PHE A 36 -4.65 -5.08 4.98
CA PHE A 36 -5.39 -5.15 6.23
C PHE A 36 -4.46 -5.53 7.39
N GLN A 37 -3.67 -6.60 7.25
CA GLN A 37 -2.74 -7.04 8.28
C GLN A 37 -1.76 -5.93 8.65
N VAL A 38 -1.19 -5.22 7.68
CA VAL A 38 -0.30 -4.10 7.98
C VAL A 38 -1.02 -2.99 8.74
N LEU A 39 -2.24 -2.64 8.34
CA LEU A 39 -3.02 -1.59 8.98
C LEU A 39 -3.42 -1.95 10.41
N VAL A 40 -3.99 -3.14 10.65
CA VAL A 40 -4.54 -3.50 11.96
C VAL A 40 -3.48 -4.01 12.92
N ALA A 41 -2.44 -4.66 12.41
CA ALA A 41 -1.45 -5.26 13.29
C ALA A 41 -0.41 -4.24 13.75
N SER A 42 -0.23 -3.08 13.11
CA SER A 42 0.83 -2.13 13.47
C SER A 42 0.26 -0.80 13.96
N GLU A 43 0.74 -0.36 15.13
CA GLU A 43 0.35 0.91 15.75
C GLU A 43 1.00 2.14 15.10
N ILE A 44 1.99 1.94 14.23
CA ILE A 44 2.74 3.03 13.60
C ILE A 44 2.39 3.24 12.12
N THR A 45 1.71 2.27 11.50
CA THR A 45 1.33 2.34 10.09
C THR A 45 -0.14 2.71 9.97
N GLY A 46 -0.41 3.94 9.52
CA GLY A 46 -1.76 4.42 9.23
C GLY A 46 -2.06 4.48 7.74
N LEU A 47 -3.17 5.13 7.40
CA LEU A 47 -3.66 5.34 6.04
C LEU A 47 -2.59 5.93 5.10
N VAL A 48 -1.80 6.88 5.59
CA VAL A 48 -0.70 7.51 4.83
C VAL A 48 0.37 6.49 4.45
N ALA A 49 0.77 5.62 5.38
CA ALA A 49 1.76 4.57 5.11
C ALA A 49 1.26 3.60 4.03
N LEU A 50 -0.02 3.21 4.08
CA LEU A 50 -0.61 2.36 3.04
C LEU A 50 -0.58 3.03 1.66
N GLY A 51 -0.93 4.33 1.60
CA GLY A 51 -0.86 5.10 0.36
C GLY A 51 0.55 5.17 -0.20
N ILE A 52 1.55 5.43 0.66
CA ILE A 52 2.96 5.44 0.26
C ILE A 52 3.38 4.07 -0.28
N MET A 53 3.11 2.98 0.42
CA MET A 53 3.49 1.63 -0.03
C MET A 53 2.81 1.24 -1.35
N ALA A 54 1.55 1.61 -1.53
CA ALA A 54 0.84 1.39 -2.79
C ALA A 54 1.48 2.19 -3.94
N ARG A 55 1.84 3.46 -3.70
CA ARG A 55 2.52 4.30 -4.68
C ARG A 55 3.92 3.78 -5.02
N GLU A 56 4.67 3.34 -4.01
CA GLU A 56 6.03 2.78 -4.17
C GLU A 56 6.03 1.51 -5.03
N SER A 57 4.95 0.71 -5.02
CA SER A 57 4.80 -0.43 -5.93
C SER A 57 4.84 -0.05 -7.40
N LEU A 58 4.36 1.16 -7.76
CA LEU A 58 4.38 1.69 -9.12
C LEU A 58 5.72 2.34 -9.44
N VAL A 59 6.28 3.11 -8.51
CA VAL A 59 7.59 3.75 -8.64
C VAL A 59 8.68 2.69 -8.89
N SER A 60 8.65 1.61 -8.10
CA SER A 60 9.63 0.52 -8.15
C SER A 60 9.32 -0.55 -9.20
N SER A 61 8.22 -0.40 -9.96
CA SER A 61 7.87 -1.35 -11.02
C SER A 61 8.87 -1.35 -12.19
N SER A 62 8.82 -2.38 -13.02
CA SER A 62 9.62 -2.47 -14.26
C SER A 62 8.96 -1.81 -15.48
N LEU A 63 7.91 -1.00 -15.29
CA LEU A 63 7.23 -0.26 -16.35
C LEU A 63 8.17 0.75 -17.04
N GLY A 64 7.91 1.05 -18.31
CA GLY A 64 8.59 2.15 -19.00
C GLY A 64 8.26 3.51 -18.38
N GLU A 65 9.09 4.53 -18.63
CA GLU A 65 8.93 5.85 -17.97
C GLU A 65 7.56 6.49 -18.24
N ASN A 66 7.09 6.47 -19.50
CA ASN A 66 5.76 6.98 -19.86
C ASN A 66 4.61 6.15 -19.25
N GLU A 67 4.81 4.83 -19.12
CA GLU A 67 3.83 3.94 -18.49
C GLU A 67 3.75 4.18 -16.99
N LYS A 68 4.89 4.41 -16.32
CA LYS A 68 4.95 4.80 -14.90
C LYS A 68 4.22 6.11 -14.66
N ILE A 69 4.46 7.13 -15.50
CA ILE A 69 3.74 8.41 -15.40
C ILE A 69 2.23 8.18 -15.48
N THR A 70 1.78 7.45 -16.50
CA THR A 70 0.36 7.15 -16.70
C THR A 70 -0.24 6.36 -15.53
N ALA A 71 0.51 5.38 -14.99
CA ALA A 71 0.08 4.57 -13.87
C ALA A 71 -0.01 5.38 -12.57
N LEU A 72 0.96 6.26 -12.31
CA LEU A 72 0.96 7.14 -11.15
C LEU A 72 -0.18 8.16 -11.21
N GLU A 73 -0.44 8.78 -12.35
CA GLU A 73 -1.59 9.68 -12.51
C GLU A 73 -2.93 8.95 -12.29
N LYS A 74 -3.05 7.71 -12.78
CA LYS A 74 -4.24 6.88 -12.54
C LYS A 74 -4.37 6.55 -11.04
N TRP A 75 -3.27 6.21 -10.40
CA TRP A 75 -3.23 5.94 -8.96
C TRP A 75 -3.65 7.18 -8.16
N ASP A 76 -3.12 8.37 -8.46
CA ASP A 76 -3.46 9.62 -7.78
C ASP A 76 -4.98 9.90 -7.85
N ARG A 77 -5.59 9.70 -9.04
CA ARG A 77 -7.05 9.84 -9.21
C ARG A 77 -7.85 8.81 -8.40
N CYS A 78 -7.43 7.55 -8.41
CA CYS A 78 -8.08 6.49 -7.66
C CYS A 78 -7.95 6.70 -6.15
N TRP A 79 -6.77 7.13 -5.69
CA TRP A 79 -6.49 7.42 -4.29
C TRP A 79 -7.32 8.59 -3.79
N LEU A 80 -7.39 9.68 -4.55
CA LEU A 80 -8.23 10.82 -4.20
C LEU A 80 -9.71 10.41 -4.08
N LYS A 81 -10.23 9.64 -5.05
CA LYS A 81 -11.61 9.12 -5.00
C LYS A 81 -11.85 8.25 -3.76
N PHE A 82 -10.88 7.42 -3.40
CA PHE A 82 -10.96 6.59 -2.19
C PHE A 82 -11.01 7.44 -0.92
N LEU A 83 -10.13 8.44 -0.78
CA LEU A 83 -10.13 9.36 0.34
C LEU A 83 -11.44 10.16 0.45
N THR A 84 -11.95 10.68 -0.67
CA THR A 84 -13.24 11.39 -0.69
C THR A 84 -14.36 10.51 -0.16
N LYS A 85 -14.44 9.26 -0.64
CA LYS A 85 -15.44 8.30 -0.18
C LYS A 85 -15.33 8.00 1.32
N LEU A 86 -14.11 7.82 1.83
CA LEU A 86 -13.89 7.60 3.27
C LEU A 86 -14.37 8.79 4.12
N ILE A 87 -14.15 10.02 3.66
CA ILE A 87 -14.61 11.22 4.35
C ILE A 87 -16.14 11.27 4.36
N GLU A 88 -16.78 11.02 3.22
CA GLU A 88 -18.25 10.98 3.09
C GLU A 88 -18.89 9.93 4.00
N GLU A 89 -18.28 8.75 4.13
CA GLU A 89 -18.77 7.65 5.00
C GLU A 89 -18.51 7.90 6.49
N SER A 90 -17.64 8.86 6.83
CA SER A 90 -17.29 9.21 8.23
C SER A 90 -18.18 10.30 8.84
N GLN A 91 -19.08 10.90 8.04
CA GLN A 91 -20.06 11.90 8.46
C GLN A 91 -21.40 11.25 8.82
#